data_AF-A0A6P7WTE3-F1
#
_entry.id   AF-A0A6P7WTE3-F1
#
_cell.length_a   1.000
_cell.length_b   1.000
_cell.length_c   1.000
_cell.angle_alpha   90.00
_cell.angle_beta   90.00
_cell.angle_gamma   90.00
#
_symmetry.space_group_name_H-M   'P 1'
#
loop_
_entity.id
_entity.type
_entity.pdbx_description
1 polymer ?
#
loop_
_entity_poly.entity_id
_entity_poly.type
_entity_poly.pdbx_seq_one_letter_code
_entity_poly.pdbx_strand_id
1 'polypeptide(L)'
;MHLCRAAWRKLVPLARASSTPLLRNAPLRSMSSSSVPGSSGDGLIYYLVVGVSVAGAGFYIYRTLHRDKARYADRASYIEGRQPEWKAKPWPPQ
;
A
#
# COMPACT_ATOMS: atom_id res chain seq x y z
N MET A 1 10.83 18.71 2.91
CA MET A 1 11.28 17.30 3.04
C MET A 1 12.72 17.05 2.51
N HIS A 2 13.59 18.07 2.47
CA HIS A 2 14.96 17.92 1.91
C HIS A 2 16.06 17.95 2.97
N LEU A 3 15.77 18.47 4.17
CA LEU A 3 16.69 18.52 5.30
C LEU A 3 16.93 17.12 5.90
N CYS A 4 15.91 16.25 5.90
CA CYS A 4 16.06 14.86 6.31
C CYS A 4 17.05 14.12 5.40
N ARG A 5 17.06 14.36 4.08
CA ARG A 5 18.04 13.71 3.19
C ARG A 5 19.49 14.08 3.52
N ALA A 6 19.76 15.30 3.98
CA ALA A 6 21.11 15.76 4.28
C ALA A 6 21.68 15.10 5.56
N ALA A 7 20.85 14.96 6.60
CA ALA A 7 21.26 14.32 7.85
C ALA A 7 21.61 12.83 7.66
N TRP A 8 20.88 12.14 6.79
CA TRP A 8 21.09 10.71 6.55
C TRP A 8 22.37 10.44 5.77
N ARG A 9 22.82 11.36 4.90
CA ARG A 9 24.09 11.22 4.15
C ARG A 9 25.32 11.17 5.06
N LYS A 10 25.25 11.74 6.28
CA LYS A 10 26.32 11.66 7.27
C LYS A 10 26.32 10.33 8.04
N LEU A 11 25.19 9.62 8.07
CA LEU A 11 25.04 8.30 8.72
C LEU A 11 25.29 7.12 7.76
N VAL A 12 25.22 7.35 6.43
CA VAL A 12 25.50 6.32 5.40
C VAL A 12 26.89 5.67 5.54
N PRO A 13 28.00 6.40 5.79
CA PRO A 13 29.31 5.78 5.91
C PRO A 13 29.42 4.88 7.15
N LEU A 14 28.74 5.24 8.25
CA LEU A 14 28.74 4.48 9.50
C LEU A 14 27.91 3.20 9.39
N ALA A 15 26.76 3.25 8.70
CA ALA A 15 25.98 2.05 8.38
C ALA A 15 26.74 1.09 7.44
N ARG A 16 27.60 1.62 6.58
CA ARG A 16 28.49 0.82 5.72
C ARG A 16 29.66 0.23 6.50
N ALA A 17 30.18 0.93 7.50
CA ALA A 17 31.26 0.44 8.36
C ALA A 17 30.77 -0.58 9.41
N SER A 18 29.51 -0.53 9.85
CA SER A 18 28.94 -1.53 10.76
C SER A 18 28.63 -2.87 10.08
N SER A 19 28.52 -2.88 8.76
CA SER A 19 28.23 -4.08 7.96
C SER A 19 29.48 -4.76 7.40
N THR A 20 30.66 -4.14 7.46
CA THR A 20 31.89 -4.68 6.87
C THR A 20 32.63 -5.75 7.68
N PRO A 21 32.62 -5.82 9.04
CA PRO A 21 33.39 -6.88 9.70
C PRO A 21 32.72 -8.25 9.60
N LEU A 22 31.41 -8.33 9.30
CA LEU A 22 30.69 -9.60 9.18
C LEU A 22 30.91 -10.33 7.84
N LEU A 23 31.47 -9.66 6.82
CA LEU A 23 31.71 -10.27 5.51
C LEU A 23 33.15 -10.79 5.30
N ARG A 24 34.06 -10.61 6.25
CA ARG A 24 35.48 -10.95 6.04
C ARG A 24 35.77 -12.46 5.92
N ASN A 25 34.80 -13.31 6.27
CA ASN A 25 34.93 -14.78 6.24
C ASN A 25 33.86 -15.49 5.40
N ALA A 26 33.17 -14.78 4.49
CA ALA A 26 32.28 -15.43 3.54
C ALA A 26 33.10 -15.92 2.33
N PRO A 27 33.05 -17.21 1.96
CA PRO A 27 33.80 -17.69 0.81
C PRO A 27 33.32 -16.98 -0.46
N LEU A 28 34.29 -16.49 -1.22
CA LEU A 28 34.15 -15.96 -2.58
C LEU A 28 33.61 -17.06 -3.50
N ARG A 29 32.30 -17.32 -3.46
CA ARG A 29 31.62 -18.29 -4.34
C ARG A 29 30.81 -17.55 -5.39
N SER A 30 31.33 -17.66 -6.61
CA SER A 30 30.66 -17.53 -7.90
C SER A 30 30.03 -16.18 -8.22
N MET A 31 30.89 -15.25 -8.66
CA MET A 31 30.48 -14.32 -9.72
C MET A 31 30.16 -15.13 -10.97
N SER A 32 28.89 -15.44 -11.21
CA SER A 32 28.41 -15.67 -12.57
C SER A 32 28.17 -14.31 -13.21
N SER A 33 29.20 -13.83 -13.91
CA SER A 33 29.11 -12.68 -14.80
C SER A 33 28.34 -13.09 -16.05
N SER A 34 27.11 -12.57 -16.20
CA SER A 34 26.41 -12.23 -17.45
C SER A 34 24.91 -12.52 -17.33
N SER A 35 24.23 -11.74 -16.51
CA SER A 35 22.83 -11.43 -16.76
C SER A 35 22.77 -9.93 -16.98
N VAL A 36 22.52 -9.54 -18.23
CA VAL A 36 22.05 -8.21 -18.61
C VAL A 36 21.05 -7.74 -17.55
N PRO A 37 21.10 -6.49 -17.05
CA PRO A 37 20.05 -5.98 -16.19
C PRO A 37 18.71 -6.15 -16.92
N GLY A 38 17.89 -7.14 -16.51
CA GLY A 38 16.66 -7.52 -17.19
C GLY A 38 16.59 -8.94 -17.79
N SER A 39 17.64 -9.78 -17.68
CA SER A 39 17.64 -11.15 -18.21
C SER A 39 17.74 -12.22 -17.12
N SER A 40 16.63 -12.43 -16.41
CA SER A 40 16.22 -13.68 -15.73
C SER A 40 15.08 -13.33 -14.79
N GLY A 41 14.12 -14.24 -14.61
CA GLY A 41 12.84 -14.02 -13.92
C GLY A 41 12.90 -13.68 -12.42
N ASP A 42 13.94 -13.00 -11.94
CA ASP A 42 14.15 -12.59 -10.54
C ASP A 42 13.03 -11.68 -10.00
N GLY A 43 12.24 -11.05 -10.88
CA GLY A 43 11.08 -10.24 -10.52
C GLY A 43 9.75 -11.00 -10.40
N LEU A 44 9.64 -12.21 -10.95
CA LEU A 44 8.35 -12.89 -11.13
C LEU A 44 7.67 -13.23 -9.80
N ILE A 45 8.45 -13.67 -8.81
CA ILE A 45 7.94 -14.02 -7.48
C ILE A 45 7.31 -12.79 -6.80
N TYR A 46 7.92 -11.60 -6.96
CA TYR A 46 7.37 -10.37 -6.41
C TYR A 46 6.01 -10.03 -7.04
N TYR A 47 5.90 -10.13 -8.37
CA TYR A 47 4.63 -9.90 -9.04
C TYR A 47 3.56 -10.93 -8.66
N LEU A 48 3.93 -12.20 -8.44
CA LEU A 48 3.00 -13.23 -7.98
C LEU A 48 2.51 -12.94 -6.56
N VAL A 49 3.41 -12.62 -5.63
CA VAL A 49 3.05 -12.30 -4.23
C VAL A 49 2.18 -11.04 -4.17
N VAL A 50 2.55 -9.99 -4.89
CA VAL A 50 1.75 -8.76 -4.98
C VAL A 50 0.40 -9.05 -5.64
N GLY A 51 0.37 -9.82 -6.73
CA GLY A 51 -0.87 -10.18 -7.41
C GLY A 51 -1.83 -10.96 -6.51
N VAL A 52 -1.34 -11.99 -5.81
CA VAL A 52 -2.15 -12.80 -4.90
C VAL A 52 -2.65 -11.97 -3.71
N SER A 53 -1.80 -11.13 -3.12
CA SER A 53 -2.22 -10.27 -2.00
C SER A 53 -3.29 -9.25 -2.41
N VAL A 54 -3.12 -8.57 -3.55
CA VAL A 54 -4.10 -7.61 -4.08
C VAL A 54 -5.41 -8.31 -4.44
N ALA A 55 -5.36 -9.47 -5.10
CA ALA A 55 -6.56 -10.24 -5.45
C ALA A 55 -7.32 -10.71 -4.20
N GLY A 56 -6.61 -11.24 -3.20
CA GLY A 56 -7.21 -11.69 -1.94
C GLY A 56 -7.85 -10.53 -1.15
N ALA A 57 -7.15 -9.40 -1.03
CA ALA A 57 -7.68 -8.21 -0.38
C ALA A 57 -8.91 -7.65 -1.13
N GLY A 58 -8.83 -7.53 -2.45
CA GLY A 58 -9.94 -7.07 -3.28
C GLY A 58 -11.17 -7.97 -3.17
N PHE A 59 -10.97 -9.29 -3.19
CA PHE A 59 -12.04 -10.27 -3.00
C PHE A 59 -12.68 -10.16 -1.61
N TYR A 60 -11.87 -10.00 -0.56
CA TYR A 60 -12.38 -9.85 0.80
C TYR A 60 -13.22 -8.58 0.96
N ILE A 61 -12.73 -7.44 0.46
CA ILE A 61 -13.46 -6.15 0.49
C ILE A 61 -14.76 -6.26 -0.30
N TYR A 62 -14.71 -6.83 -1.51
CA TYR A 62 -15.91 -7.05 -2.32
C TYR A 62 -16.93 -7.90 -1.56
N ARG A 63 -16.51 -9.03 -0.99
CA ARG A 63 -17.38 -9.96 -0.26
C ARG A 63 -17.99 -9.33 0.99
N THR A 64 -17.22 -8.54 1.72
CA THR A 64 -17.70 -7.84 2.93
C THR A 64 -18.73 -6.79 2.56
N LEU A 65 -18.43 -5.91 1.60
CA LEU A 65 -19.40 -4.92 1.10
C LEU A 65 -20.69 -5.58 0.59
N HIS A 66 -20.57 -6.69 -0.15
CA HIS A 66 -21.74 -7.36 -0.72
C HIS A 66 -22.56 -8.12 0.32
N ARG A 67 -21.94 -8.63 1.39
CA ARG A 67 -22.66 -9.25 2.51
C ARG A 67 -23.42 -8.22 3.33
N ASP A 68 -22.82 -7.06 3.55
CA ASP A 68 -23.41 -6.02 4.40
C ASP A 68 -24.39 -5.10 3.64
N LYS A 69 -24.52 -5.25 2.32
CA LYS A 69 -25.38 -4.40 1.46
C LYS A 69 -26.82 -4.29 1.95
N ALA A 70 -27.42 -5.39 2.44
CA ALA A 70 -28.81 -5.41 2.86
C ALA A 70 -29.02 -4.55 4.12
N ARG A 71 -28.06 -4.62 5.05
CA ARG A 71 -28.06 -3.82 6.29
C ARG A 71 -27.82 -2.34 6.02
N TYR A 72 -26.96 -2.02 5.03
CA TYR A 72 -26.75 -0.64 4.62
C TYR A 72 -27.97 -0.05 3.90
N ALA A 73 -28.62 -0.81 3.03
CA ALA A 73 -29.83 -0.37 2.34
C ALA A 73 -30.98 -0.05 3.31
N ASP A 74 -31.19 -0.90 4.33
CA ASP A 74 -32.18 -0.68 5.38
C ASP A 74 -31.90 0.59 6.22
N ARG A 75 -30.63 0.85 6.54
CA ARG A 75 -30.24 2.10 7.21
C ARG A 75 -30.39 3.32 6.33
N ALA A 76 -30.06 3.21 5.05
CA ALA A 76 -30.19 4.31 4.10
C ALA A 76 -31.66 4.71 3.91
N SER A 77 -32.56 3.73 3.72
CA SER A 77 -33.99 3.99 3.60
C SER A 77 -34.59 4.56 4.89
N TYR A 78 -34.14 4.09 6.06
CA TYR A 78 -34.55 4.66 7.34
C TYR A 78 -34.14 6.14 7.49
N ILE A 79 -32.91 6.50 7.09
CA ILE A 79 -32.43 7.89 7.16
C ILE A 79 -33.20 8.76 6.16
N GLU A 80 -33.43 8.26 4.94
CA GLU A 80 -34.20 8.95 3.91
C GLU A 80 -35.64 9.21 4.36
N GLY A 81 -36.32 8.21 4.94
CA GLY A 81 -37.66 8.37 5.50
C GLY A 81 -37.74 9.29 6.73
N ARG A 82 -36.60 9.58 7.38
CA ARG A 82 -36.49 10.49 8.53
C ARG A 82 -36.05 11.90 8.14
N GLN A 83 -35.59 12.14 6.91
CA GLN A 83 -35.25 13.49 6.47
C GLN A 83 -36.54 14.29 6.29
N PRO A 84 -36.79 15.34 7.10
CA PRO A 84 -37.86 16.27 6.77
C PRO A 84 -37.54 16.88 5.41
N GLU A 85 -38.55 16.99 4.54
CA GLU A 85 -38.42 17.68 3.26
C GLU A 85 -37.68 19.00 3.48
N TRP A 86 -36.46 19.10 2.95
CA TRP A 86 -35.67 20.32 3.06
C TRP A 86 -36.34 21.39 2.21
N LYS A 87 -37.27 22.12 2.83
CA LYS A 87 -37.84 23.32 2.25
C LYS A 87 -36.82 24.44 2.42
N ALA A 88 -36.28 24.91 1.31
CA ALA A 88 -35.51 26.15 1.29
C ALA A 88 -36.36 27.24 1.94
N LYS A 89 -35.83 27.91 2.97
CA LYS A 89 -36.52 29.01 3.63
C LYS A 89 -36.82 30.07 2.56
N PRO A 90 -38.08 30.42 2.27
CA PRO A 90 -38.39 31.45 1.29
C PRO A 90 -37.79 32.78 1.77
N TRP A 91 -37.01 33.41 0.90
CA TRP A 91 -36.48 34.76 1.06
C TRP A 91 -37.39 35.68 0.22
N PRO A 92 -37.89 36.84 0.70
CA PRO A 92 -37.51 37.58 1.90
C PRO A 92 -38.20 37.12 3.19
N PRO A 93 -37.58 37.36 4.37
CA PRO A 93 -38.27 37.23 5.64
C PRO A 93 -39.40 38.28 5.74
N GLN A 94 -40.63 37.84 6.01
CA GLN A 94 -41.73 38.74 6.40
C GLN A 94 -41.61 39.13 7.88
#